data_AF-A0A0G1UD47-F1
#
_entry.id   AF-A0A0G1UD47-F1
#
_cell.length_a   1.000
_cell.length_b   1.000
_cell.length_c   1.000
_cell.angle_alpha   90.00
_cell.angle_beta   90.00
_cell.angle_gamma   90.00
#
_symmetry.space_group_name_H-M   'P 1'
#
loop_
_entity.id
_entity.type
_entity.pdbx_description
1 polymer ?
#
loop_
_entity_poly.entity_id
_entity_poly.type
_entity_poly.pdbx_seq_one_letter_code
_entity_poly.pdbx_strand_id
1 'polypeptide(L)'
;MNTVRTTISLEADLHRQVLAQANNLGLSMSEVVNKRLMNPNFGKSRAQIEEKIAEDRRFFRQLSHKGRKVDLVKALREDRDRDS
;
A
#
# COMPACT_ATOMS: atom_id res chain seq x y z
N MET A 1 4.91 -24.32 16.36
CA MET A 1 4.76 -23.05 15.61
C MET A 1 5.10 -21.91 16.56
N ASN A 2 6.13 -21.11 16.27
CA ASN A 2 6.44 -19.91 17.06
C ASN A 2 5.53 -18.76 16.58
N THR A 3 4.62 -18.30 17.43
CA THR A 3 3.80 -17.11 17.18
C THR A 3 4.59 -15.86 17.56
N VAL A 4 5.10 -15.14 16.56
CA VAL A 4 5.68 -13.81 16.79
C VAL A 4 4.55 -12.84 17.06
N ARG A 5 4.50 -12.28 18.27
CA ARG A 5 3.53 -11.24 18.64
C ARG A 5 4.07 -9.88 18.20
N THR A 6 3.44 -9.29 17.20
CA THR A 6 3.76 -7.92 16.75
C THR A 6 2.67 -6.97 17.21
N THR A 7 3.06 -5.86 17.84
CA THR A 7 2.15 -4.77 18.19
C THR A 7 2.38 -3.63 17.21
N ILE A 8 1.30 -3.14 16.59
CA ILE A 8 1.36 -2.07 15.59
C ILE A 8 0.50 -0.92 16.11
N SER A 9 1.12 0.25 16.25
CA SER A 9 0.40 1.48 16.58
C SER A 9 -0.22 2.04 15.31
N LEU A 10 -1.54 2.18 15.29
CA LEU A 10 -2.28 2.76 14.16
C LEU A 10 -2.75 4.15 14.55
N GLU A 11 -2.71 5.08 13.59
CA GLU A 11 -3.39 6.37 13.73
C GLU A 11 -4.90 6.16 13.90
N ALA A 12 -5.57 7.08 14.61
CA ALA A 12 -6.97 6.92 15.00
C ALA A 12 -7.91 6.68 13.80
N ASP A 13 -7.67 7.37 12.68
CA ASP A 13 -8.47 7.22 11.46
C ASP A 13 -8.27 5.84 10.82
N LEU A 14 -7.04 5.38 10.77
CA LEU A 14 -6.69 4.08 10.21
C LEU A 14 -7.27 2.94 11.08
N HIS A 15 -7.22 3.10 12.41
CA HIS A 15 -7.82 2.17 13.35
C HIS A 15 -9.34 2.02 13.10
N ARG A 16 -10.07 3.14 12.94
CA ARG A 16 -11.50 3.12 12.64
C ARG A 16 -11.81 2.42 11.32
N GLN A 17 -11.01 2.65 10.28
CA GLN A 17 -11.19 1.98 8.98
C GLN A 17 -10.99 0.46 9.08
N VAL A 18 -9.94 0.02 9.77
CA VAL A 18 -9.66 -1.41 9.95
C VAL A 18 -10.75 -2.07 10.78
N LEU A 19 -11.23 -1.40 11.84
CA LEU A 19 -12.33 -1.88 12.67
C LEU A 19 -13.64 -2.02 11.88
N ALA A 20 -14.00 -1.01 11.08
CA ALA A 20 -15.19 -1.08 10.23
C ALA A 20 -15.10 -2.22 9.22
N GLN A 21 -13.93 -2.43 8.63
CA GLN A 21 -13.71 -3.54 7.69
C GLN A 21 -13.75 -4.90 8.38
N ALA A 22 -13.21 -5.02 9.60
CA ALA A 22 -13.28 -6.22 10.42
C ALA A 22 -14.73 -6.60 10.72
N ASN A 23 -15.55 -5.62 11.13
CA ASN A 23 -16.98 -5.81 11.38
C ASN A 23 -17.73 -6.25 10.11
N ASN A 24 -17.48 -5.60 8.97
CA ASN A 24 -18.13 -5.93 7.70
C ASN A 24 -17.79 -7.34 7.19
N LEU A 25 -16.60 -7.85 7.50
CA LEU A 25 -16.12 -9.16 7.06
C LEU A 25 -16.33 -10.28 8.10
N GLY A 26 -16.77 -9.94 9.31
CA GLY A 26 -16.87 -10.89 10.43
C GLY A 26 -15.51 -11.46 10.85
N LEU A 27 -14.42 -10.68 10.67
CA LEU A 27 -13.05 -11.08 11.00
C LEU A 27 -12.53 -10.25 12.16
N SER A 28 -11.49 -10.75 12.84
CA SER A 28 -10.74 -9.92 13.80
C SER A 28 -9.90 -8.86 13.08
N MET A 29 -9.63 -7.74 13.76
CA MET A 29 -8.73 -6.71 13.23
C MET A 29 -7.34 -7.26 12.86
N SER A 30 -6.81 -8.17 13.68
CA SER A 30 -5.52 -8.82 13.43
C SER A 30 -5.51 -9.60 12.12
N GLU A 31 -6.60 -10.29 11.80
CA GLU A 31 -6.74 -11.01 10.53
C GLU A 31 -6.87 -10.05 9.34
N VAL A 32 -7.61 -8.95 9.49
CA VAL A 32 -7.70 -7.92 8.45
C VAL A 32 -6.34 -7.30 8.17
N VAL A 33 -5.57 -6.97 9.21
CA VAL A 33 -4.21 -6.43 9.08
C VAL A 33 -3.29 -7.44 8.40
N ASN A 34 -3.28 -8.70 8.84
CA ASN A 34 -2.47 -9.75 8.21
C ASN A 34 -2.83 -9.95 6.74
N LYS A 35 -4.13 -9.98 6.41
CA LYS A 35 -4.59 -10.13 5.02
C LYS A 35 -4.22 -8.92 4.16
N ARG A 36 -4.26 -7.70 4.70
CA ARG A 36 -3.78 -6.49 4.01
C ARG A 36 -2.26 -6.47 3.80
N LEU A 37 -1.48 -6.95 4.77
CA LEU A 37 -0.01 -7.05 4.64
C LEU A 37 0.39 -8.07 3.57
N MET A 38 -0.29 -9.21 3.52
CA MET A 38 -0.03 -10.25 2.52
C MET A 38 -0.61 -9.90 1.14
N ASN A 39 -1.71 -9.13 1.11
CA ASN A 39 -2.36 -8.68 -0.10
C ASN A 39 -2.85 -7.23 0.04
N PRO A 40 -2.12 -6.24 -0.50
CA PRO A 40 -2.46 -4.82 -0.41
C PRO A 40 -3.81 -4.43 -1.04
N ASN A 41 -4.42 -5.34 -1.81
CA ASN A 41 -5.71 -5.16 -2.46
C ASN A 41 -6.86 -5.86 -1.71
N PHE A 42 -6.59 -6.45 -0.54
CA PHE A 42 -7.61 -7.14 0.24
C PHE A 42 -8.74 -6.19 0.66
N GLY A 43 -9.96 -6.49 0.19
CA GLY A 43 -11.17 -5.73 0.46
C GLY A 43 -11.34 -4.46 -0.37
N LYS A 44 -10.54 -4.26 -1.43
CA LYS A 44 -10.84 -3.27 -2.47
C LYS A 44 -11.75 -3.88 -3.51
N SER A 45 -12.73 -3.12 -3.97
CA SER A 45 -13.55 -3.54 -5.11
C SER A 45 -12.72 -3.54 -6.40
N ARG A 46 -13.12 -4.33 -7.38
CA ARG A 46 -12.45 -4.36 -8.69
C ARG A 46 -12.41 -2.97 -9.34
N ALA A 47 -13.48 -2.19 -9.17
CA ALA A 47 -13.57 -0.80 -9.64
C ALA A 47 -12.52 0.10 -8.97
N GLN A 48 -12.30 -0.03 -7.65
CA GLN A 48 -11.27 0.75 -6.94
C GLN A 48 -9.85 0.38 -7.36
N ILE A 49 -9.62 -0.89 -7.70
CA ILE A 49 -8.32 -1.35 -8.21
C ILE A 49 -8.08 -0.76 -9.61
N GLU A 50 -9.08 -0.83 -10.49
CA GLU A 50 -9.00 -0.28 -11.84
C GLU A 50 -8.84 1.25 -11.84
N GLU A 51 -9.54 1.96 -10.95
CA GLU A 51 -9.40 3.39 -10.75
C GLU A 51 -7.99 3.77 -10.30
N LYS A 52 -7.43 3.04 -9.31
CA LYS A 52 -6.05 3.25 -8.87
C LYS A 52 -5.03 2.98 -9.99
N ILE A 53 -5.22 1.92 -10.77
CA ILE A 53 -4.37 1.62 -11.94
C ILE A 53 -4.47 2.76 -12.97
N ALA A 54 -5.67 3.30 -13.19
CA ALA A 54 -5.87 4.41 -14.12
C ALA A 54 -5.19 5.70 -13.62
N GLU A 55 -5.26 5.98 -12.32
CA GLU A 55 -4.58 7.09 -11.67
C GLU A 55 -3.06 6.95 -11.78
N ASP A 56 -2.51 5.79 -11.43
CA ASP A 56 -1.09 5.47 -11.55
C ASP A 56 -0.62 5.63 -13.01
N ARG A 57 -1.40 5.13 -13.99
CA ARG A 57 -1.09 5.29 -15.42
C ARG A 57 -1.11 6.75 -15.86
N ARG A 58 -2.04 7.57 -15.36
CA ARG A 58 -2.08 9.01 -15.63
C ARG A 58 -0.85 9.70 -15.05
N PHE A 59 -0.46 9.35 -13.83
CA PHE A 59 0.75 9.85 -13.18
C PHE A 59 2.00 9.51 -14.00
N PHE A 60 2.18 8.24 -14.41
CA PHE A 60 3.32 7.84 -15.25
C PHE A 60 3.31 8.51 -16.62
N ARG A 61 2.13 8.74 -17.22
CA ARG A 61 2.01 9.48 -18.48
C ARG A 61 2.40 10.94 -18.32
N GLN A 62 2.03 11.59 -17.21
CA GLN A 62 2.45 12.96 -16.92
C GLN A 62 3.97 13.04 -16.68
N LEU A 63 4.54 12.07 -15.98
CA LEU A 63 5.99 11.95 -15.77
C LEU A 63 6.74 11.80 -17.09
N SER A 64 6.25 10.95 -18.01
CA SER A 64 6.88 10.77 -19.32
C SER A 64 6.80 12.01 -20.21
N HIS A 65 5.71 12.78 -20.13
CA HIS A 65 5.50 14.01 -20.92
C HIS A 65 6.23 15.23 -20.35
N LYS A 66 6.54 15.27 -19.05
CA LYS A 66 7.24 16.39 -18.39
C LYS A 66 8.77 16.36 -18.53
N GLY A 67 9.33 15.52 -19.39
CA GLY A 67 10.66 15.74 -19.98
C GLY A 67 11.89 15.59 -19.07
N ARG A 68 11.74 15.12 -17.82
CA ARG A 68 12.88 14.61 -17.05
C ARG A 68 12.84 13.09 -17.10
N LYS A 69 13.62 12.51 -18.02
CA LYS A 69 13.91 11.08 -18.00
C LYS A 69 14.48 10.75 -16.63
N VAL A 70 13.67 10.17 -15.75
CA VAL A 70 14.19 9.55 -14.53
C VAL A 70 14.90 8.30 -15.02
N ASP A 71 16.23 8.39 -15.12
CA ASP A 71 17.04 7.21 -15.35
C ASP A 71 16.90 6.33 -14.11
N LEU A 72 16.07 5.29 -14.22
CA LEU A 72 15.74 4.36 -13.15
C LEU A 72 17.00 3.80 -12.48
N VAL A 73 18.07 3.61 -13.25
CA VAL A 73 19.36 3.13 -12.75
C VAL A 73 20.02 4.18 -11.85
N LYS A 74 19.94 5.45 -12.22
CA LYS A 74 20.50 6.56 -11.43
C LYS A 74 19.72 6.78 -10.13
N ALA A 75 18.38 6.75 -10.19
CA ALA A 75 17.54 6.90 -9.01
C ALA A 75 17.77 5.78 -7.98
N LEU A 76 17.91 4.53 -8.44
CA LEU A 76 18.21 3.40 -7.56
C LEU A 76 19.62 3.46 -6.94
N ARG A 77 20.59 4.06 -7.64
CA ARG A 77 21.93 4.31 -7.07
C ARG A 77 21.89 5.41 -6.01
N GLU A 78 21.24 6.52 -6.31
CA GLU A 78 21.09 7.65 -5.37
C GLU A 78 20.35 7.26 -4.09
N ASP A 79 19.35 6.36 -4.17
CA ASP A 79 18.65 5.86 -2.98
C ASP A 79 19.53 4.91 -2.15
N ARG A 80 20.34 4.07 -2.81
CA ARG A 80 21.30 3.18 -2.12
C ARG A 80 22.40 3.97 -1.41
N ASP A 81 22.86 5.07 -2.01
CA ASP A 81 23.90 5.92 -1.46
C ASP A 81 23.38 6.87 -0.36
N ARG A 82 22.05 7.00 -0.19
CA ARG A 82 21.43 7.81 0.87
C ARG A 82 21.44 7.14 2.24
N ASP A 83 21.41 5.81 2.25
CA ASP A 83 21.39 4.97 3.46
C ASP A 83 22.78 4.51 3.90
N SER A 84 23.84 4.84 3.14
CA SER A 84 25.25 4.60 3.45
C SER A 84 25.95 5.86 3.94
#